data_AF-A0A820KEW9-F1
#
_entry.id   AF-A0A820KEW9-F1
#
_cell.length_a   1.000
_cell.length_b   1.000
_cell.length_c   1.000
_cell.angle_alpha   90.00
_cell.angle_beta   90.00
_cell.angle_gamma   90.00
#
_symmetry.space_group_name_H-M   'P 1'
#
loop_
_entity.id
_entity.type
_entity.pdbx_description
1 polymer ?
#
loop_
_entity_poly.entity_id
_entity_poly.type
_entity_poly.pdbx_seq_one_letter_code
_entity_poly.pdbx_strand_id
1 'polypeptide(L)' 'MDLTVDLIYETQQRFRIRIYDSFNKRFEVPLDVPVVEKKVDMTDYEVKVAQKPFAILVTRKSTGVTL' A
#
# COMPACT_ATOMS: atom_id res chain seq x y z
N MET A 1 17.62 -12.06 -0.31
CA MET A 1 17.20 -10.82 0.37
C MET A 1 15.74 -10.71 0.10
N ASP A 2 14.93 -10.98 1.12
CA ASP A 2 13.50 -11.15 0.95
C ASP A 2 12.84 -9.89 1.50
N LEU A 3 12.10 -9.21 0.63
CA LEU A 3 11.38 -7.99 0.97
C LEU A 3 9.92 -8.31 1.25
N THR A 4 9.36 -7.66 2.25
CA THR A 4 7.95 -7.73 2.59
C THR A 4 7.26 -6.44 2.15
N VAL A 5 6.03 -6.58 1.68
CA VAL A 5 5.20 -5.46 1.25
C VAL A 5 3.89 -5.48 2.04
N ASP A 6 3.64 -4.41 2.79
CA ASP A 6 2.35 -4.17 3.42
C ASP A 6 1.52 -3.23 2.53
N LEU A 7 0.27 -3.63 2.26
CA LEU A 7 -0.73 -2.83 1.55
C LEU A 7 -1.77 -2.35 2.56
N ILE A 8 -1.72 -1.07 2.89
CA ILE A 8 -2.47 -0.47 4.00
C ILE A 8 -3.55 0.46 3.43
N TYR A 9 -4.80 0.09 3.67
CA TYR A 9 -6.00 0.79 3.17
C TYR A 9 -6.46 1.78 4.24
N GLU A 10 -5.83 2.96 4.29
CA GLU A 10 -5.97 3.90 5.39
C GLU A 10 -7.32 4.64 5.37
N THR A 11 -7.70 5.16 4.21
CA THR A 11 -8.99 5.83 4.00
C THR A 11 -9.57 5.47 2.63
N GLN A 12 -10.80 5.93 2.35
CA GLN A 12 -11.42 5.81 1.03
C GLN A 12 -10.54 6.36 -0.11
N GLN A 13 -9.70 7.36 0.18
CA GLN A 13 -8.88 8.08 -0.81
C GLN A 13 -7.37 7.97 -0.53
N ARG A 14 -6.96 7.30 0.56
CA ARG A 14 -5.56 7.18 0.96
C ARG A 14 -5.16 5.71 1.04
N PHE A 15 -4.23 5.34 0.16
CA PHE A 15 -3.58 4.04 0.12
C PHE A 15 -2.11 4.22 0.47
N ARG A 16 -1.59 3.37 1.36
CA ARG A 16 -0.18 3.37 1.76
C ARG A 16 0.46 2.04 1.41
N ILE A 17 1.66 2.14 0.83
CA ILE A 17 2.52 1.00 0.52
C ILE A 17 3.75 1.10 1.42
N ARG A 18 4.09 0.01 2.10
CA ARG A 18 5.35 -0.11 2.85
C ARG A 18 6.13 -1.30 2.32
N ILE A 19 7.34 -1.06 1.82
CA ILE A 19 8.28 -2.10 1.39
C ILE A 19 9.46 -2.07 2.35
N TYR A 20 9.73 -3.19 3.00
CA TYR A 20 10.76 -3.27 4.04
C TYR A 20 11.41 -4.65 4.07
N ASP A 21 12.57 -4.71 4.70
CA ASP A 21 13.23 -5.97 5.04
C ASP A 21 12.63 -6.47 6.36
N SER A 22 12.02 -7.66 6.33
CA SER A 22 11.35 -8.26 7.50
C SER A 22 12.33 -8.90 8.48
N PHE A 23 13.56 -9.19 8.06
CA PHE A 23 14.59 -9.78 8.91
C PHE A 23 15.48 -8.72 9.55
N ASN A 24 15.72 -7.61 8.86
CA ASN A 24 16.60 -6.54 9.33
C ASN A 24 15.88 -5.19 9.35
N LYS A 25 15.69 -4.64 10.55
CA LYS A 25 15.13 -3.29 10.70
C LYS A 25 16.05 -2.26 10.05
N ARG A 26 15.52 -1.53 9.06
CA ARG A 26 16.19 -0.40 8.42
C ARG A 26 15.74 0.90 9.07
N PHE A 27 16.50 1.97 8.83
CA PHE A 27 16.12 3.30 9.30
C PHE A 27 14.76 3.71 8.70
N GLU A 28 13.88 4.23 9.56
CA GLU A 28 12.59 4.82 9.19
C GLU A 28 12.59 6.27 9.67
N VAL A 29 12.12 7.20 8.83
CA VAL A 29 12.02 8.61 9.22
C VAL A 29 11.05 8.72 10.40
N PRO A 30 11.43 9.40 11.51
CA PRO A 30 10.57 9.56 12.67
C PRO A 30 9.47 10.59 12.38
N LEU A 31 8.45 10.14 11.65
CA LEU A 31 7.23 10.89 11.36
C LEU A 31 6.08 10.28 12.16
N ASP A 32 5.16 11.12 12.62
CA ASP A 32 3.91 10.63 13.18
C ASP A 32 3.05 10.10 12.03
N VAL A 33 2.99 8.77 11.90
CA VAL A 33 2.20 8.12 10.86
C VAL A 33 0.93 7.58 11.48
N PRO A 34 -0.27 7.94 10.96
CA PRO A 34 -1.53 7.49 11.52
C PRO A 34 -1.58 5.96 11.61
N VAL A 35 -1.95 5.45 12.77
CA VAL A 35 -2.20 4.02 12.96
C VAL A 35 -3.55 3.68 12.34
N VAL A 36 -3.54 2.74 11.39
CA VAL A 36 -4.75 2.24 10.74
C VAL A 36 -5.17 0.95 11.43
N GLU A 37 -6.15 1.04 12.32
CA GLU A 37 -6.63 -0.12 13.09
C GLU A 37 -7.62 -0.99 12.31
N LYS A 38 -8.37 -0.40 11.37
CA LYS A 38 -9.32 -1.12 10.49
C LYS A 38 -9.17 -0.67 9.05
N LYS A 39 -9.25 -1.65 8.14
CA LYS A 39 -9.42 -1.38 6.71
C LYS A 39 -10.76 -0.70 6.48
N VAL A 40 -10.79 0.24 5.55
CA VAL A 40 -12.04 0.90 5.13
C VAL A 40 -12.88 -0.03 4.27
N ASP A 41 -14.19 -0.01 4.48
CA ASP A 41 -15.16 -0.86 3.77
C ASP A 41 -15.25 -0.52 2.27
N MET A 42 -15.03 0.75 1.90
CA MET A 42 -15.06 1.22 0.51
C MET A 42 -13.88 2.15 0.19
N THR A 43 -13.37 2.02 -1.03
CA THR A 43 -12.28 2.83 -1.58
C THR A 43 -12.66 3.42 -2.93
N ASP A 44 -12.11 4.58 -3.27
CA ASP A 44 -12.23 5.21 -4.61
C ASP A 44 -11.22 4.63 -5.62
N TYR A 45 -10.39 3.70 -5.17
CA TYR A 45 -9.32 3.07 -5.93
C TYR A 45 -9.38 1.53 -5.82
N GLU A 46 -8.97 0.84 -6.88
CA GLU A 46 -8.71 -0.59 -6.93
C GLU A 46 -7.20 -0.84 -6.91
N VAL A 47 -6.74 -1.86 -6.18
CA VAL A 47 -5.33 -2.26 -6.13
C VAL A 47 -5.17 -3.67 -6.67
N LYS A 48 -4.27 -3.86 -7.64
CA LYS A 48 -3.88 -5.17 -8.17
C LYS A 48 -2.39 -5.40 -7.97
N VAL A 49 -2.02 -6.64 -7.66
CA VAL A 49 -0.62 -7.04 -7.48
C VAL A 49 -0.25 -8.05 -8.55
N ALA A 50 0.73 -7.72 -9.39
CA ALA A 50 1.37 -8.68 -10.28
C ALA A 50 2.56 -9.31 -9.53
N GLN A 51 2.73 -10.63 -9.66
CA GLN A 51 3.78 -11.34 -8.93
C GLN A 51 5.08 -11.49 -9.74
N LYS A 52 5.03 -11.55 -11.07
CA LYS A 52 6.20 -11.83 -11.93
C LYS A 52 6.14 -11.05 -13.26
N PRO A 53 6.92 -9.97 -13.42
CA PRO A 53 7.67 -9.28 -12.36
C PRO A 53 6.71 -8.69 -11.31
N PHE A 54 7.23 -8.43 -10.10
CA PHE A 54 6.43 -7.81 -9.06
C PHE A 54 5.99 -6.40 -9.48
N ALA A 55 4.69 -6.11 -9.39
CA ALA A 55 4.15 -4.77 -9.62
C ALA A 55 2.90 -4.52 -8.76
N ILE A 56 2.66 -3.26 -8.43
CA ILE A 56 1.42 -2.79 -7.78
C ILE A 56 0.77 -1.81 -8.76
N LEU A 57 -0.49 -2.07 -9.12
CA LEU A 57 -1.28 -1.21 -9.99
C LEU A 57 -2.42 -0.62 -9.18
N VAL A 58 -2.50 0.71 -9.12
CA VAL A 58 -3.58 1.44 -8.45
C VAL A 58 -4.44 2.10 -9.52
N THR A 59 -5.73 1.79 -9.54
CA THR A 59 -6.65 2.28 -10.56
C THR A 59 -7.79 3.06 -9.93
N ARG A 60 -8.05 4.29 -10.38
CA ARG A 60 -9.18 5.08 -9.91
C ARG A 60 -10.48 4.46 -10.41
N LYS A 61 -11.37 4.05 -9.51
CA LYS A 61 -12.61 3.33 -9.86
C LYS A 61 -13.56 4.16 -10.74
N SER A 62 -13.69 5.46 -10.46
CA SER A 62 -14.63 6.33 -11.18
C SER A 62 -14.28 6.54 -12.66
N THR A 63 -12.98 6.45 -13.01
CA THR A 63 -12.51 6.77 -14.37
C THR A 63 -11.84 5.59 -15.06
N GLY A 64 -11.48 4.53 -14.33
CA GLY A 64 -10.69 3.42 -14.86
C GLY A 64 -9.21 3.75 -15.14
N VAL A 65 -8.75 4.97 -14.85
CA VAL A 65 -7.36 5.39 -15.07
C VAL A 65 -6.44 4.75 -14.03
N THR A 66 -5.38 4.07 -14.49
CA THR A 66 -4.28 3.60 -13.66
C THR A 66 -3.34 4.77 -13.33
N LEU A 67 -3.07 4.95 -12.04
CA LEU A 67 -2.27 6.03 -11.45
C LEU A 67 -0.80 5.62 -11.32
#